data_AF-A0A2D4PAW2-F1
#
_entry.id   AF-A0A2D4PAW2-F1
#
_cell.length_a   1.000
_cell.length_b   1.000
_cell.length_c   1.000
_cell.angle_alpha   90.00
_cell.angle_beta   90.00
_cell.angle_gamma   90.00
#
_symmetry.space_group_name_H-M   'P 1'
#
loop_
_entity.id
_entity.type
_entity.pdbx_description
1 polymer ?
#
loop_
_entity_poly.entity_id
_entity_poly.type
_entity_poly.pdbx_seq_one_letter_code
_entity_poly.pdbx_strand_id
1 'polypeptide(L)'
;AIYLHGYDKEGYKIFWFRVKLHTKDSKTQFEKKKLVAFWLERYAKRENGKPLTVVFDMADTGLSNIDFDFVRYIISCFKVYYPNFLSKYEVIHIQSKFYEELKATNVMAKIQIK
;
A
#
# COMPACT_ATOMS: atom_id res chain seq x y z
N ALA A 1 -7.81 -2.55 -6.27
CA ALA A 1 -7.05 -2.35 -7.53
C ALA A 1 -5.66 -1.86 -7.15
N ILE A 2 -4.64 -2.37 -7.85
CA ILE A 2 -3.22 -2.13 -7.57
C ILE A 2 -2.58 -1.60 -8.85
N TYR A 3 -2.06 -0.37 -8.85
CA TYR A 3 -1.55 0.28 -10.05
C TYR A 3 -0.67 1.50 -9.75
N LEU A 4 0.22 1.85 -10.68
CA LEU A 4 1.04 3.07 -10.63
C LEU A 4 0.38 4.19 -11.43
N HIS A 5 0.10 5.33 -10.81
CA HIS A 5 -0.51 6.47 -11.49
C HIS A 5 -0.24 7.79 -10.76
N GLY A 6 -0.06 8.88 -11.51
CA GLY A 6 0.23 10.19 -10.92
C GLY A 6 1.60 10.27 -10.25
N TYR A 7 1.86 11.43 -9.65
CA TYR A 7 3.07 11.76 -8.89
C TYR A 7 2.67 12.54 -7.64
N ASP A 8 3.42 12.37 -6.55
CA ASP A 8 3.23 13.20 -5.36
C ASP A 8 3.83 14.60 -5.55
N LYS A 9 3.75 15.44 -4.50
CA LYS A 9 4.26 16.82 -4.55
C LYS A 9 5.78 16.87 -4.68
N GLU A 10 6.46 15.80 -4.27
CA GLU A 10 7.91 15.63 -4.32
C GLU A 10 8.38 15.02 -5.66
N GLY A 11 7.45 14.69 -6.57
CA GLY A 11 7.73 14.14 -7.89
C GLY A 11 7.93 12.63 -7.93
N TYR A 12 7.63 11.90 -6.86
CA TYR A 12 7.72 10.44 -6.82
C TYR A 12 6.45 9.80 -7.36
N LYS A 13 6.61 8.69 -8.09
CA LYS A 13 5.47 7.95 -8.64
C LYS A 13 4.61 7.41 -7.51
N ILE A 14 3.30 7.52 -7.66
CA ILE A 14 2.37 6.98 -6.66
C ILE A 14 1.97 5.56 -7.02
N PHE A 15 2.11 4.65 -6.04
CA PHE A 15 1.62 3.29 -6.10
C PHE A 15 0.33 3.14 -5.29
N TRP A 16 -0.77 2.98 -5.99
CA TRP A 16 -2.11 2.99 -5.44
C TRP A 16 -2.55 1.59 -5.03
N PHE A 17 -3.07 1.48 -3.79
CA PHE A 17 -3.71 0.31 -3.24
C PHE A 17 -5.12 0.66 -2.79
N ARG A 18 -6.14 0.31 -3.60
CA ARG A 18 -7.55 0.50 -3.20
C ARG A 18 -8.02 -0.64 -2.32
N VAL A 19 -8.06 -0.41 -1.00
CA VAL A 19 -8.21 -1.46 0.02
C VAL A 19 -9.55 -2.18 -0.07
N LYS A 20 -10.66 -1.47 -0.37
CA LYS A 20 -12.00 -2.04 -0.61
C LYS A 20 -12.02 -3.25 -1.56
N LEU A 21 -11.13 -3.26 -2.55
CA LEU A 21 -11.07 -4.30 -3.58
C LEU A 21 -10.16 -5.49 -3.20
N HIS A 22 -9.58 -5.46 -2.00
CA HIS A 22 -8.66 -6.46 -1.48
C HIS A 22 -9.20 -7.06 -0.19
N THR A 23 -10.35 -7.73 -0.31
CA THR A 23 -10.96 -8.49 0.79
C THR A 23 -10.24 -9.81 1.02
N LYS A 24 -10.42 -10.36 2.23
CA LYS A 24 -9.82 -11.61 2.66
C LYS A 24 -10.45 -12.81 1.93
N ASP A 25 -9.74 -13.29 0.93
CA ASP A 25 -10.05 -14.51 0.20
C ASP A 25 -8.75 -15.28 -0.05
N SER A 26 -8.68 -16.51 0.46
CA SER A 26 -7.49 -17.36 0.44
C SER A 26 -7.09 -17.77 -0.98
N LYS A 27 -8.07 -17.96 -1.87
CA LYS A 27 -7.81 -18.41 -3.25
C LYS A 27 -7.08 -17.37 -4.08
N THR A 28 -7.30 -16.08 -3.78
CA THR A 28 -6.73 -14.96 -4.55
C THR A 28 -5.49 -14.33 -3.91
N GLN A 29 -5.09 -14.76 -2.71
CA GLN A 29 -3.93 -14.17 -1.99
C GLN A 29 -2.64 -14.24 -2.79
N PHE A 30 -2.33 -15.40 -3.35
CA PHE A 30 -1.08 -15.60 -4.08
C PHE A 30 -1.00 -14.70 -5.32
N GLU A 31 -2.08 -14.64 -6.10
CA GLU A 31 -2.15 -13.79 -7.30
C GLU A 31 -2.07 -12.30 -6.96
N LYS A 32 -2.71 -11.86 -5.87
CA LYS A 32 -2.59 -10.47 -5.38
C LYS A 32 -1.12 -10.12 -5.06
N LYS A 33 -0.39 -11.01 -4.38
CA LYS A 33 1.03 -10.81 -4.06
C LYS A 33 1.89 -10.78 -5.34
N LYS A 34 1.64 -11.69 -6.27
CA LYS A 34 2.32 -11.74 -7.57
C LYS A 34 2.11 -10.46 -8.39
N LEU A 35 0.91 -9.88 -8.35
CA LEU A 35 0.61 -8.61 -9.01
C LEU A 35 1.41 -7.44 -8.40
N VAL A 36 1.57 -7.39 -7.08
CA VAL A 36 2.41 -6.38 -6.41
C VAL A 36 3.87 -6.52 -6.85
N ALA A 37 4.42 -7.74 -6.78
CA ALA A 37 5.78 -8.01 -7.21
C ALA A 37 6.00 -7.62 -8.68
N PHE A 38 5.06 -7.96 -9.57
CA PHE A 38 5.10 -7.57 -10.97
C PHE A 38 5.20 -6.05 -11.16
N TRP A 39 4.39 -5.26 -10.45
CA TRP A 39 4.43 -3.80 -10.54
C TRP A 39 5.75 -3.22 -10.03
N LEU A 40 6.26 -3.73 -8.91
CA LEU A 40 7.53 -3.30 -8.33
C LEU A 40 8.70 -3.59 -9.26
N GLU A 41 8.81 -4.82 -9.78
CA GLU A 41 9.85 -5.22 -10.72
C GLU A 41 9.80 -4.39 -12.02
N ARG A 42 8.60 -4.15 -12.54
CA ARG A 42 8.42 -3.33 -13.73
C ARG A 42 8.84 -1.88 -13.50
N TYR A 43 8.53 -1.33 -12.33
CA TYR A 43 8.91 0.02 -11.94
C TYR A 43 10.43 0.13 -11.74
N ALA A 44 11.03 -0.81 -11.02
CA ALA A 44 12.46 -0.91 -10.76
C ALA A 44 13.28 -0.79 -12.06
N LYS A 45 12.88 -1.55 -13.08
CA LYS A 45 13.54 -1.58 -14.39
C LYS A 45 13.38 -0.30 -15.20
N ARG A 46 12.28 0.43 -15.02
CA ARG A 46 11.96 1.63 -15.82
C ARG A 46 12.51 2.91 -15.24
N GLU A 47 12.43 3.06 -13.93
CA GLU A 47 12.73 4.33 -13.23
C GLU A 47 14.09 4.30 -12.52
N ASN A 48 14.91 3.27 -12.79
CA ASN A 48 16.28 3.12 -12.34
C ASN A 48 16.46 3.33 -10.82
N GLY A 49 15.53 2.78 -10.04
CA GLY A 49 15.60 2.77 -8.59
C GLY A 49 15.16 4.05 -7.86
N LYS A 50 14.50 4.98 -8.55
CA LYS A 50 13.82 6.11 -7.88
C LYS A 50 12.78 5.61 -6.88
N PRO A 51 12.61 6.25 -5.72
CA PRO A 51 11.58 5.83 -4.77
C PRO A 51 10.18 6.17 -5.26
N LEU A 52 9.19 5.57 -4.61
CA LEU A 52 7.76 5.69 -4.88
C LEU A 52 7.01 6.00 -3.57
N THR A 53 5.87 6.64 -3.72
CA THR A 53 4.94 6.91 -2.63
C THR A 53 3.82 5.88 -2.66
N VAL A 54 3.64 5.16 -1.56
CA VAL A 54 2.60 4.13 -1.44
C VAL A 54 1.35 4.76 -0.85
N VAL A 55 0.23 4.68 -1.58
CA VAL A 55 -1.06 5.21 -1.11
C VAL A 55 -2.05 4.09 -0.86
N PHE A 56 -2.54 4.00 0.37
CA PHE A 56 -3.68 3.17 0.75
C PHE A 56 -4.96 3.99 0.67
N ASP A 57 -5.76 3.72 -0.35
CA ASP A 57 -7.07 4.34 -0.53
C ASP A 57 -8.13 3.53 0.21
N MET A 58 -8.66 4.13 1.28
CA MET A 58 -9.62 3.55 2.20
C MET A 58 -11.07 3.91 1.87
N ALA A 59 -11.33 4.55 0.71
CA ALA A 59 -12.68 4.93 0.30
C ALA A 59 -13.65 3.74 0.39
N ASP A 60 -14.79 3.96 1.05
CA ASP A 60 -15.84 2.97 1.35
C ASP A 60 -15.33 1.66 1.99
N THR A 61 -14.20 1.69 2.68
CA THR A 61 -13.63 0.49 3.32
C THR A 61 -14.06 0.44 4.79
N GLY A 62 -14.79 -0.62 5.16
CA GLY A 62 -15.07 -0.95 6.55
C GLY A 62 -13.90 -1.70 7.19
N LEU A 63 -13.62 -1.44 8.47
CA LEU A 63 -12.43 -1.95 9.16
C LEU A 63 -12.39 -3.49 9.22
N SER A 64 -13.54 -4.13 9.43
CA SER A 64 -13.70 -5.59 9.45
C SER A 64 -13.38 -6.28 8.12
N ASN A 65 -13.41 -5.53 7.01
CA ASN A 65 -13.21 -6.06 5.67
C ASN A 65 -11.76 -5.89 5.18
N ILE A 66 -10.90 -5.24 5.96
CA ILE A 66 -9.50 -5.01 5.60
C ILE A 66 -8.72 -6.32 5.73
N ASP A 67 -8.04 -6.70 4.65
CA ASP A 67 -7.05 -7.77 4.69
C ASP A 67 -5.71 -7.24 5.24
N PHE A 68 -5.58 -7.25 6.57
CA PHE A 68 -4.36 -6.81 7.24
C PHE A 68 -3.12 -7.64 6.90
N ASP A 69 -3.28 -8.91 6.52
CA ASP A 69 -2.16 -9.76 6.12
C ASP A 69 -1.62 -9.31 4.76
N PHE A 70 -2.49 -8.90 3.86
CA PHE A 70 -2.09 -8.30 2.59
C PHE A 70 -1.42 -6.94 2.78
N VAL A 71 -1.93 -6.08 3.68
CA VAL A 71 -1.29 -4.79 4.02
C VAL A 71 0.11 -5.02 4.61
N ARG A 72 0.25 -5.96 5.55
CA ARG A 72 1.57 -6.35 6.12
C ARG A 72 2.52 -6.87 5.05
N TYR A 73 2.03 -7.65 4.08
CA TYR A 73 2.83 -8.11 2.97
C TYR A 73 3.39 -6.96 2.15
N ILE A 74 2.57 -5.97 1.78
CA ILE A 74 3.01 -4.77 1.04
C ILE A 74 4.11 -4.03 1.83
N ILE A 75 3.90 -3.81 3.13
CA ILE A 75 4.90 -3.16 3.99
C ILE A 75 6.20 -3.99 4.03
N SER A 76 6.10 -5.33 4.08
CA SER A 76 7.25 -6.22 4.04
C SER A 76 8.04 -6.14 2.73
N CYS A 77 7.35 -5.97 1.59
CA CYS A 77 8.01 -5.72 0.30
C CYS A 77 9.00 -4.56 0.39
N PHE A 78 8.58 -3.43 0.95
CA PHE A 78 9.43 -2.25 1.11
C PHE A 78 10.37 -2.33 2.31
N LYS A 79 10.15 -3.20 3.28
CA LYS A 79 11.06 -3.33 4.42
C LYS A 79 12.23 -4.27 4.15
N VAL A 80 11.99 -5.34 3.39
CA VAL A 80 12.94 -6.46 3.24
C VAL A 80 13.49 -6.51 1.81
N TYR A 81 12.63 -6.39 0.80
CA TYR A 81 13.01 -6.67 -0.58
C TYR A 81 13.39 -5.40 -1.36
N TYR A 82 12.69 -4.29 -1.10
CA TYR A 82 12.89 -3.02 -1.80
C TYR A 82 13.04 -1.83 -0.82
N PRO A 83 13.98 -1.87 0.15
CA PRO A 83 14.15 -0.85 1.19
C PRO A 83 14.35 0.57 0.66
N ASN A 84 15.05 0.72 -0.47
CA ASN A 84 15.36 2.03 -1.04
C ASN A 84 14.26 2.58 -1.95
N PHE A 85 13.18 1.83 -2.18
CA PHE A 85 12.11 2.26 -3.09
C PHE A 85 10.98 2.98 -2.38
N LEU A 86 10.93 3.00 -1.06
CA LEU A 86 9.86 3.69 -0.35
C LEU A 86 10.28 5.13 -0.03
N SER A 87 9.51 6.11 -0.51
CA SER A 87 9.62 7.50 -0.05
C SER A 87 8.80 7.70 1.23
N LYS A 88 7.50 7.41 1.14
CA LYS A 88 6.55 7.51 2.25
C LYS A 88 5.32 6.64 2.00
N TYR A 89 4.58 6.38 3.06
CA TYR A 89 3.23 5.84 2.98
C TYR A 89 2.23 6.95 3.29
N GLU A 90 1.15 7.01 2.52
CA GLU A 90 -0.01 7.87 2.80
C GLU A 90 -1.29 7.02 2.81
N VAL A 91 -2.24 7.40 3.67
CA VAL A 91 -3.57 6.79 3.75
C VAL A 91 -4.58 7.90 3.49
N ILE A 92 -5.55 7.64 2.63
CA ILE A 92 -6.58 8.62 2.27
C ILE A 92 -7.98 8.04 2.46
N HIS A 93 -8.99 8.92 2.58
CA HIS A 93 -10.39 8.56 2.77
C HIS A 93 -10.68 7.67 3.98
N ILE A 94 -9.80 7.72 4.99
CA ILE A 94 -10.03 7.07 6.27
C ILE A 94 -11.15 7.81 7.03
N GLN A 95 -12.12 7.07 7.56
CA GLN A 95 -13.14 7.67 8.43
C GLN A 95 -12.52 7.94 9.80
N SER A 96 -12.80 9.10 10.40
CA SER A 96 -12.19 9.54 11.67
C SER A 96 -12.29 8.50 12.81
N LYS A 97 -13.43 7.82 12.93
CA LYS A 97 -13.64 6.74 13.91
C LYS A 97 -12.67 5.56 13.78
N PHE A 98 -12.12 5.33 12.60
CA PHE A 98 -11.22 4.21 12.30
C PHE A 98 -9.73 4.57 12.43
N TYR A 99 -9.42 5.86 12.53
CA TYR A 99 -8.05 6.36 12.60
C TYR A 99 -7.32 5.88 13.85
N GLU A 100 -7.98 5.95 15.01
CA GLU A 100 -7.42 5.47 16.29
C GLU A 100 -7.27 3.95 16.34
N GLU A 101 -8.26 3.21 15.81
CA GLU A 101 -8.19 1.74 15.70
C GLU A 101 -7.03 1.29 14.80
N LEU A 102 -6.80 1.99 13.68
CA LEU A 102 -5.69 1.70 12.78
C LEU A 102 -4.35 2.08 13.40
N LYS A 103 -4.24 3.19 14.13
CA LYS A 103 -3.03 3.53 14.90
C LYS A 103 -2.69 2.48 15.96
N ALA A 104 -3.69 1.93 16.63
CA ALA A 104 -3.51 0.86 17.62
C ALA A 104 -2.96 -0.43 16.99
N THR A 105 -3.21 -0.65 15.69
CA THR A 105 -2.49 -1.70 14.96
C THR A 105 -1.07 -1.25 14.66
N ASN A 106 -0.07 -1.88 15.32
CA ASN A 106 1.37 -1.66 15.09
C ASN A 106 1.82 -1.76 13.61
N VAL A 107 0.94 -2.23 12.71
CA VAL A 107 1.12 -2.28 11.25
C VAL A 107 1.11 -0.88 10.62
N MET A 108 0.29 0.04 11.12
CA MET A 108 0.08 1.37 10.51
C MET A 108 0.84 2.50 11.22
N ALA A 109 1.47 2.24 12.37
CA ALA A 109 2.23 3.24 13.13
C ALA A 109 3.42 3.85 12.35
N LYS A 110 3.86 3.19 11.26
CA LYS A 110 4.91 3.68 10.36
C LYS A 110 4.38 4.42 9.13
N ILE A 111 3.06 4.47 8.96
CA ILE A 111 2.41 5.09 7.81
C ILE A 111 2.00 6.50 8.21
N GLN A 112 2.37 7.51 7.41
CA GLN A 112 2.01 8.88 7.72
C GLN A 112 0.54 9.09 7.38
N ILE A 113 -0.31 8.94 8.40
CA ILE A 113 -1.75 9.14 8.26
C ILE A 113 -2.02 10.64 8.46
N LYS A 114 -2.24 11.35 7.35
CA LYS A 114 -2.65 12.77 7.35
C LYS A 114 -4.16 12.89 7.55
#